data_AF-A0A8K0R6L5-F1
#
_entry.id   AF-A0A8K0R6L5-F1
#
_cell.length_a   1.000
_cell.length_b   1.000
_cell.length_c   1.000
_cell.angle_alpha   90.00
_cell.angle_beta   90.00
_cell.angle_gamma   90.00
#
_symmetry.space_group_name_H-M   'P 1'
#
loop_
_entity.id
_entity.type
_entity.pdbx_description
1 polymer ?
#
loop_
_entity_poly.entity_id
_entity_poly.type
_entity_poly.pdbx_seq_one_letter_code
_entity_poly.pdbx_strand_id
1 'polypeptide(L)'
;MADIYESAVVTLAATKSANPSEGCFSTTASGHDPRYMSIPSGKFGIGNTTVQIREALPNAHQSYYMKLPLFSRAWAFQERRLSPRVIHFTERELGWECAEGNWCECSSPFPLFAKEHQLGRTVLDASVNIMTWHIEWQKIVSEYSGKNLTYSRDISPALQGLAQRYSPVMGHYLAGLWDKTLIYSLTWYRHDLRSPSNPGPLS
;
A
#
# COMPACT_ATOMS: atom_id res chain seq x y z
N MET A 1 -11.62 -4.50 15.75
CA MET A 1 -10.54 -3.64 15.21
C MET A 1 -10.80 -3.19 13.79
N ALA A 2 -11.29 -4.08 12.90
CA ALA A 2 -11.62 -3.73 11.52
C ALA A 2 -12.52 -2.47 11.40
N ASP A 3 -13.60 -2.44 12.18
CA ASP A 3 -14.60 -1.36 12.18
C ASP A 3 -14.03 0.04 12.47
N ILE A 4 -12.94 0.10 13.28
CA ILE A 4 -12.26 1.37 13.62
C ILE A 4 -11.64 1.98 12.36
N TYR A 5 -10.91 1.17 11.60
CA TYR A 5 -10.25 1.63 10.37
C TYR A 5 -11.26 1.86 9.26
N GLU A 6 -12.28 1.02 9.14
CA GLU A 6 -13.34 1.17 8.14
C GLU A 6 -14.15 2.46 8.33
N SER A 7 -14.39 2.85 9.59
CA SER A 7 -15.14 4.07 9.94
C SER A 7 -14.25 5.30 10.12
N ALA A 8 -12.93 5.17 9.98
CA ALA A 8 -12.01 6.29 10.15
C ALA A 8 -12.19 7.31 9.02
N VAL A 9 -12.24 8.60 9.39
CA VAL A 9 -12.23 9.70 8.40
C VAL A 9 -10.91 9.67 7.62
N VAL A 10 -9.80 9.51 8.34
CA VAL A 10 -8.45 9.36 7.82
C VAL A 10 -7.60 8.57 8.81
N THR A 11 -6.74 7.70 8.29
CA THR A 11 -5.76 6.95 9.08
C THR A 11 -4.38 7.56 8.88
N LEU A 12 -3.68 7.87 9.96
CA LEU A 12 -2.30 8.36 9.91
C LEU A 12 -1.34 7.19 10.06
N ALA A 13 -0.45 7.00 9.08
CA ALA A 13 0.48 5.89 9.02
C ALA A 13 1.92 6.40 9.12
N ALA A 14 2.57 6.17 10.27
CA ALA A 14 4.01 6.36 10.47
C ALA A 14 4.80 5.30 9.67
N THR A 15 4.84 5.47 8.35
CA THR A 15 5.22 4.42 7.40
C THR A 15 6.72 4.13 7.44
N LYS A 16 7.53 5.16 7.71
CA LYS A 16 8.97 5.02 7.93
C LYS A 16 9.34 4.31 9.24
N SER A 17 8.42 4.25 10.20
CA SER A 17 8.76 3.93 11.58
C SER A 17 8.68 2.42 11.80
N ALA A 18 9.77 1.84 12.30
CA ALA A 18 9.86 0.41 12.56
C ALA A 18 9.09 0.01 13.83
N ASN A 19 8.96 0.93 14.77
CA ASN A 19 8.36 0.71 16.07
C ASN A 19 7.58 1.96 16.55
N PRO A 20 6.72 1.81 17.57
CA PRO A 20 5.89 2.91 18.08
C PRO A 20 6.66 4.11 18.66
N SER A 21 7.94 3.94 19.02
CA SER A 21 8.76 5.01 19.60
C SER A 21 9.33 6.02 18.60
N GLU A 22 9.33 5.72 17.31
CA GLU A 22 9.98 6.56 16.27
C GLU A 22 9.09 7.70 15.73
N GLY A 23 7.78 7.71 16.06
CA GLY A 23 6.84 8.78 15.70
C GLY A 23 6.58 8.95 14.20
N CYS A 24 5.80 9.97 13.79
CA CYS A 24 5.49 10.23 12.38
C CYS A 24 6.50 11.17 11.71
N PHE A 25 7.11 12.08 12.46
CA PHE A 25 7.88 13.18 11.89
C PHE A 25 9.33 12.79 11.67
N SER A 26 9.88 13.24 10.55
CA SER A 26 11.31 13.19 10.28
C SER A 26 11.83 14.60 10.24
N THR A 27 12.94 14.86 10.91
CA THR A 27 13.86 15.90 10.44
C THR A 27 14.48 15.35 9.16
N THR A 28 14.26 16.04 8.04
CA THR A 28 14.89 15.74 6.76
C THR A 28 16.39 15.59 7.00
N ALA A 29 16.94 14.42 6.66
CA ALA A 29 18.39 14.22 6.73
C ALA A 29 19.05 15.32 5.88
N SER A 30 20.06 15.98 6.47
CA SER A 30 20.78 17.11 5.89
C SER A 30 21.13 16.84 4.41
N GLY A 31 20.45 17.55 3.50
CA GLY A 31 20.56 17.36 2.05
C GLY A 31 19.24 17.50 1.28
N HIS A 32 18.12 17.10 1.89
CA HIS A 32 16.78 17.19 1.27
C HIS A 32 15.93 18.35 1.80
N ASP A 33 16.53 19.24 2.58
CA ASP A 33 15.82 20.42 3.09
C ASP A 33 15.35 21.29 1.92
N PRO A 34 14.11 21.77 1.96
CA PRO A 34 13.61 22.66 0.93
C PRO A 34 14.45 23.93 0.90
N ARG A 35 14.98 24.25 -0.28
CA ARG A 35 15.66 25.51 -0.56
C ARG A 35 14.62 26.54 -0.99
N TYR A 36 14.69 27.70 -0.38
CA TYR A 36 13.82 28.82 -0.74
C TYR A 36 14.57 29.76 -1.68
N MET A 37 13.95 30.10 -2.80
CA MET A 37 14.45 31.07 -3.76
C MET A 37 13.44 32.19 -3.94
N SER A 38 13.85 33.43 -3.65
CA SER A 38 13.03 34.61 -3.96
C SER A 38 13.19 34.95 -5.44
N ILE A 39 12.08 35.03 -6.16
CA ILE A 39 12.02 35.48 -7.55
C ILE A 39 11.51 36.93 -7.54
N PRO A 40 12.35 37.91 -7.91
CA PRO A 40 11.94 39.30 -8.00
C PRO A 40 10.90 39.53 -9.09
N SER A 41 9.99 40.48 -8.85
CA SER A 41 9.01 40.94 -9.85
C SER A 41 9.71 41.37 -11.14
N GLY A 42 9.13 40.98 -12.29
CA GLY A 42 9.51 41.53 -13.60
C GLY A 42 10.12 40.56 -14.61
N LYS A 43 10.54 39.34 -14.21
CA LYS A 43 11.05 38.35 -15.17
C LYS A 43 9.97 37.49 -15.84
N PHE A 44 8.77 37.40 -15.24
CA PHE A 44 7.68 36.52 -15.73
C PHE A 44 6.26 37.09 -15.56
N GLY A 45 6.09 38.40 -15.29
CA GLY A 45 4.77 38.99 -14.99
C GLY A 45 4.16 38.54 -13.65
N ILE A 46 4.88 37.74 -12.87
CA ILE A 46 4.54 37.33 -11.52
C ILE A 46 5.17 38.33 -10.55
N GLY A 47 4.42 38.79 -9.55
CA GLY A 47 4.95 39.62 -8.46
C GLY A 47 6.00 38.88 -7.63
N ASN A 48 6.59 39.56 -6.64
CA ASN A 48 7.60 38.96 -5.76
C ASN A 48 7.06 37.65 -5.18
N THR A 49 7.67 36.53 -5.56
CA THR A 49 7.22 35.19 -5.19
C THR A 49 8.38 34.39 -4.63
N THR A 50 8.13 33.61 -3.59
CA THR A 50 9.09 32.64 -3.05
C THR A 50 8.78 31.27 -3.62
N VAL A 51 9.75 30.67 -4.30
CA VAL A 51 9.66 29.29 -4.77
C VAL A 51 10.42 28.38 -3.81
N GLN A 52 9.79 27.26 -3.45
CA GLN A 52 10.38 26.21 -2.66
C GLN A 52 10.85 25.10 -3.62
N ILE A 53 12.13 24.76 -3.56
CA ILE A 53 12.75 23.75 -4.42
C ILE A 53 13.32 22.66 -3.51
N ARG A 54 13.04 21.39 -3.83
CA ARG A 54 13.66 20.24 -3.17
C ARG A 54 14.31 19.33 -4.20
N GLU A 55 15.29 18.55 -3.77
CA GLU A 55 15.87 17.53 -4.63
C GLU A 55 14.80 16.51 -5.02
N ALA A 56 14.77 16.13 -6.31
CA ALA A 56 13.85 15.11 -6.77
C ALA A 56 14.21 13.78 -6.10
N LEU A 57 13.18 13.08 -5.60
CA LEU A 57 13.40 11.74 -5.06
C LEU A 57 13.80 10.79 -6.19
N PRO A 58 14.70 9.83 -5.94
CA PRO A 58 15.14 8.90 -6.97
C PRO A 58 13.95 8.23 -7.65
N ASN A 59 14.00 8.11 -8.99
CA ASN A 59 12.98 7.49 -9.84
C ASN A 59 12.64 6.02 -9.46
N ALA A 60 13.34 5.44 -8.49
CA ALA A 60 13.10 4.14 -7.89
C ALA A 60 12.00 4.17 -6.80
N HIS A 61 11.04 5.08 -6.94
CA HIS A 61 9.99 5.38 -5.96
C HIS A 61 9.32 4.11 -5.42
N GLN A 62 8.90 3.19 -6.31
CA GLN A 62 8.24 1.95 -5.92
C GLN A 62 9.09 1.09 -4.98
N SER A 63 10.36 0.94 -5.31
CA SER A 63 11.30 0.12 -4.56
C SER A 63 11.69 0.73 -3.21
N TYR A 64 11.62 2.06 -3.09
CA TYR A 64 11.82 2.76 -1.83
C TYR A 64 10.63 2.50 -0.89
N TYR A 65 9.41 2.79 -1.36
CA TYR A 65 8.22 2.64 -0.53
C TYR A 65 7.98 1.21 -0.08
N MET A 66 8.13 0.22 -0.98
CA MET A 66 7.95 -1.20 -0.63
C MET A 66 8.88 -1.70 0.48
N LYS A 67 10.01 -1.02 0.72
CA LYS A 67 10.98 -1.36 1.77
C LYS A 67 10.71 -0.66 3.10
N LEU A 68 9.71 0.22 3.17
CA LEU A 68 9.43 0.96 4.40
C LEU A 68 8.93 0.02 5.51
N PRO A 69 9.40 0.20 6.76
CA PRO A 69 9.17 -0.77 7.83
C PRO A 69 7.71 -1.11 8.07
N LEU A 70 6.80 -0.15 8.03
CA LEU A 70 5.37 -0.39 8.31
C LEU A 70 4.76 -1.39 7.31
N PHE A 71 5.18 -1.40 6.05
CA PHE A 71 4.62 -2.31 5.04
C PHE A 71 5.16 -3.73 5.12
N SER A 72 6.19 -3.97 5.92
CA SER A 72 6.62 -5.33 6.25
C SER A 72 5.72 -5.97 7.31
N ARG A 73 4.94 -5.18 8.06
CA ARG A 73 4.12 -5.66 9.18
C ARG A 73 2.78 -6.17 8.68
N ALA A 74 2.50 -7.45 8.98
CA ALA A 74 1.26 -8.10 8.57
C ALA A 74 -0.01 -7.37 9.09
N TRP A 75 -0.02 -6.92 10.35
CA TRP A 75 -1.17 -6.20 10.91
C TRP A 75 -1.47 -4.87 10.20
N ALA A 76 -0.41 -4.10 9.87
CA ALA A 76 -0.56 -2.81 9.19
C ALA A 76 -1.18 -2.93 7.79
N PHE A 77 -1.08 -4.11 7.16
CA PHE A 77 -1.71 -4.39 5.88
C PHE A 77 -3.24 -4.35 5.96
N GLN A 78 -3.81 -4.99 6.99
CA GLN A 78 -5.26 -5.00 7.21
C GLN A 78 -5.76 -3.58 7.52
N GLU A 79 -5.10 -2.91 8.47
CA GLU A 79 -5.41 -1.54 8.89
C GLU A 79 -5.44 -0.58 7.69
N ARG A 80 -4.41 -0.64 6.85
CA ARG A 80 -4.32 0.15 5.63
C ARG A 80 -5.45 -0.16 4.65
N ARG A 81 -5.72 -1.44 4.35
CA ARG A 81 -6.74 -1.85 3.35
C ARG A 81 -8.17 -1.51 3.78
N LEU A 82 -8.46 -1.57 5.07
CA LEU A 82 -9.77 -1.22 5.60
C LEU A 82 -10.00 0.29 5.66
N SER A 83 -8.93 1.08 5.83
CA SER A 83 -9.03 2.54 5.90
C SER A 83 -9.54 3.15 4.60
N PRO A 84 -10.58 4.01 4.60
CA PRO A 84 -11.01 4.72 3.40
C PRO A 84 -9.96 5.67 2.83
N ARG A 85 -9.16 6.28 3.72
CA ARG A 85 -8.11 7.25 3.41
C ARG A 85 -6.92 7.04 4.33
N VAL A 86 -5.70 7.10 3.79
CA VAL A 86 -4.46 6.96 4.57
C VAL A 86 -3.48 8.06 4.19
N ILE A 87 -2.92 8.72 5.20
CA ILE A 87 -1.76 9.60 5.05
C ILE A 87 -0.52 8.84 5.51
N HIS A 88 0.40 8.63 4.59
CA HIS A 88 1.68 7.99 4.82
C HIS A 88 2.74 9.03 5.17
N PHE A 89 3.20 9.00 6.42
CA PHE A 89 4.39 9.72 6.86
C PHE A 89 5.62 8.88 6.56
N THR A 90 6.39 9.28 5.56
CA THR A 90 7.66 8.62 5.23
C THR A 90 8.85 9.42 5.72
N GLU A 91 10.06 8.98 5.41
CA GLU A 91 11.26 9.70 5.79
C GLU A 91 11.39 11.02 5.01
N ARG A 92 10.93 11.03 3.76
CA ARG A 92 11.25 12.11 2.80
C ARG A 92 10.06 12.93 2.36
N GLU A 93 8.86 12.37 2.39
CA GLU A 93 7.65 13.06 1.97
C GLU A 93 6.37 12.41 2.52
N LEU A 94 5.25 13.10 2.35
CA LEU A 94 3.92 12.55 2.58
C LEU A 94 3.37 11.85 1.33
N GLY A 95 2.69 10.73 1.57
CA GLY A 95 1.85 10.04 0.59
C GLY A 95 0.39 10.07 1.01
N TRP A 96 -0.51 10.19 0.05
CA TRP A 96 -1.94 10.04 0.22
C TRP A 96 -2.43 8.80 -0.52
N GLU A 97 -3.32 8.06 0.12
CA GLU A 97 -4.04 6.95 -0.48
C GLU A 97 -5.54 7.07 -0.16
N CYS A 98 -6.40 6.86 -1.17
CA CYS A 98 -7.83 6.62 -0.98
C CYS A 98 -8.40 5.70 -2.09
N ALA A 99 -9.72 5.49 -2.08
CA ALA A 99 -10.41 4.70 -3.09
C ALA A 99 -10.36 5.31 -4.51
N GLU A 100 -10.20 6.63 -4.64
CA GLU A 100 -10.18 7.33 -5.93
C GLU A 100 -8.77 7.43 -6.52
N GLY A 101 -7.73 7.22 -5.72
CA GLY A 101 -6.37 7.40 -6.18
C GLY A 101 -5.35 7.50 -5.07
N ASN A 102 -4.16 7.87 -5.49
CA ASN A 102 -3.03 8.08 -4.62
C ASN A 102 -2.23 9.27 -5.13
N TRP A 103 -1.66 10.02 -4.19
CA TRP A 103 -0.88 11.22 -4.50
C TRP A 103 0.33 11.28 -3.60
N CYS A 104 1.33 12.00 -4.06
CA CYS A 104 2.59 12.16 -3.37
C CYS A 104 2.98 13.63 -3.40
N GLU A 105 3.70 14.13 -2.39
CA GLU A 105 4.16 15.53 -2.42
C GLU A 105 5.04 15.84 -3.64
N CYS A 106 5.80 14.88 -4.15
CA CYS A 106 6.56 15.04 -5.40
C CYS A 106 5.69 15.11 -6.67
N SER A 107 4.37 15.00 -6.55
CA SER A 107 3.41 14.93 -7.67
C SER A 107 3.62 13.73 -8.61
N SER A 108 4.55 12.82 -8.30
CA SER A 108 4.66 11.54 -9.00
C SER A 108 3.56 10.59 -8.50
N PRO A 109 3.07 9.66 -9.35
CA PRO A 109 2.17 8.60 -8.91
C PRO A 109 2.76 7.88 -7.70
N PHE A 110 1.96 7.69 -6.66
CA PHE A 110 2.41 6.95 -5.48
C PHE A 110 2.42 5.46 -5.84
N PRO A 111 3.61 4.85 -5.95
CA PRO A 111 3.84 3.64 -6.75
C PRO A 111 3.37 2.35 -6.08
N LEU A 112 2.82 2.43 -4.87
CA LEU A 112 2.31 1.26 -4.16
C LEU A 112 0.98 0.74 -4.72
N PHE A 113 0.35 1.45 -5.66
CA PHE A 113 -0.94 1.05 -6.22
C PHE A 113 -0.93 1.08 -7.74
N ALA A 114 -0.81 -0.10 -8.33
CA ALA A 114 -1.48 -0.34 -9.61
C ALA A 114 -2.99 -0.14 -9.40
N LYS A 115 -3.71 0.40 -10.40
CA LYS A 115 -5.18 0.59 -10.40
C LYS A 115 -5.94 -0.65 -9.92
N GLU A 116 -5.37 -1.84 -10.11
CA GLU A 116 -5.90 -3.13 -9.69
C GLU A 116 -6.25 -3.21 -8.20
N HIS A 117 -5.48 -2.56 -7.31
CA HIS A 117 -5.71 -2.64 -5.86
C HIS A 117 -6.84 -1.73 -5.33
N GLN A 118 -7.51 -0.96 -6.19
CA GLN A 118 -8.59 -0.03 -5.79
C GLN A 118 -9.95 -0.72 -5.64
N LEU A 119 -10.18 -1.83 -6.34
CA LEU A 119 -11.48 -2.52 -6.40
C LEU A 119 -11.99 -2.98 -5.01
N GLY A 120 -11.07 -3.21 -4.08
CA GLY A 120 -11.37 -3.63 -2.70
C GLY A 120 -11.56 -2.50 -1.69
N ARG A 121 -11.29 -1.24 -2.05
CA ARG A 121 -11.47 -0.07 -1.16
C ARG A 121 -12.80 0.62 -1.36
N THR A 122 -13.41 0.46 -2.53
CA THR A 122 -14.75 0.97 -2.85
C THR A 122 -15.86 0.09 -2.27
N VAL A 123 -17.11 0.49 -2.50
CA VAL A 123 -18.28 -0.36 -2.24
C VAL A 123 -18.14 -1.64 -3.05
N LEU A 124 -18.28 -2.79 -2.40
CA LEU A 124 -18.26 -4.08 -3.07
C LEU A 124 -19.55 -4.24 -3.88
N ASP A 125 -19.40 -4.49 -5.17
CA ASP A 125 -20.51 -4.67 -6.10
C ASP A 125 -20.71 -6.16 -6.40
N ALA A 126 -21.84 -6.69 -5.97
CA ALA A 126 -22.23 -8.08 -6.21
C ALA A 126 -22.58 -8.39 -7.67
N SER A 127 -22.77 -7.36 -8.51
CA SER A 127 -23.00 -7.53 -9.96
C SER A 127 -21.70 -7.82 -10.72
N VAL A 128 -20.54 -7.48 -10.15
CA VAL A 128 -19.24 -7.81 -10.72
C VAL A 128 -19.02 -9.32 -10.71
N ASN A 129 -18.43 -9.84 -11.78
CA ASN A 129 -18.13 -11.27 -11.92
C ASN A 129 -17.34 -11.79 -10.71
N ILE A 130 -17.80 -12.89 -10.12
CA ILE A 130 -17.17 -13.50 -8.95
C ILE A 130 -15.71 -13.88 -9.16
N MET A 131 -15.30 -14.22 -10.38
CA MET A 131 -13.90 -14.51 -10.71
C MET A 131 -13.01 -13.28 -10.62
N THR A 132 -13.55 -12.07 -10.87
CA THR A 132 -12.82 -10.82 -10.62
C THR A 132 -12.52 -10.68 -9.14
N TRP A 133 -13.52 -10.91 -8.28
CA TRP A 133 -13.34 -10.89 -6.83
C TRP A 133 -12.41 -11.99 -6.32
N HIS A 134 -12.43 -13.17 -6.95
CA HIS A 134 -11.48 -14.25 -6.66
C HIS A 134 -10.03 -13.85 -6.94
N ILE A 135 -9.76 -13.27 -8.11
CA ILE A 135 -8.43 -12.79 -8.49
C ILE A 135 -7.95 -11.69 -7.52
N GLU A 136 -8.82 -10.74 -7.19
CA GLU A 136 -8.50 -9.70 -6.22
C GLU A 136 -8.21 -10.28 -4.83
N TRP A 137 -9.00 -11.25 -4.36
CA TRP A 137 -8.73 -11.94 -3.11
C TRP A 137 -7.39 -12.69 -3.13
N GLN A 138 -7.05 -13.36 -4.23
CA GLN A 138 -5.75 -14.02 -4.38
C GLN A 138 -4.58 -13.02 -4.32
N LYS A 139 -4.72 -11.83 -4.90
CA LYS A 139 -3.72 -10.75 -4.78
C LYS A 139 -3.55 -10.31 -3.32
N ILE A 140 -4.65 -10.16 -2.59
CA ILE A 140 -4.64 -9.83 -1.15
C ILE A 140 -3.89 -10.92 -0.37
N VAL A 141 -4.25 -12.19 -0.57
CA VAL A 141 -3.60 -13.31 0.13
C VAL A 141 -2.12 -13.42 -0.23
N SER A 142 -1.77 -13.26 -1.50
CA SER A 142 -0.38 -13.30 -1.97
C SER A 142 0.47 -12.19 -1.34
N GLU A 143 -0.02 -10.95 -1.35
CA GLU A 143 0.70 -9.81 -0.77
C GLU A 143 0.81 -9.93 0.76
N TYR A 144 -0.24 -10.43 1.42
CA TYR A 144 -0.24 -10.69 2.86
C TYR A 144 0.75 -11.80 3.24
N SER A 145 0.83 -12.88 2.45
CA SER A 145 1.70 -14.02 2.71
C SER A 145 3.19 -13.66 2.64
N GLY A 146 3.55 -12.61 1.91
CA GLY A 146 4.91 -12.07 1.84
C GLY A 146 5.29 -11.15 3.00
N LYS A 147 4.40 -10.87 3.96
CA LYS A 147 4.66 -9.97 5.09
C LYS A 147 5.31 -10.69 6.26
N ASN A 148 6.05 -9.95 7.08
CA ASN A 148 6.60 -10.45 8.33
C ASN A 148 5.47 -10.59 9.35
N LEU A 149 5.16 -11.83 9.69
CA LEU A 149 4.28 -12.19 10.78
C LEU A 149 5.11 -12.24 12.05
N THR A 150 4.81 -11.36 13.01
CA THR A 150 5.42 -11.45 14.35
C THR A 150 5.01 -12.75 15.05
N TYR A 151 3.79 -13.24 14.79
CA TYR A 151 3.29 -14.52 15.28
C TYR A 151 2.55 -15.26 14.15
N SER A 152 2.99 -16.48 13.84
CA SER A 152 2.34 -17.33 12.82
C SER A 152 0.89 -17.69 13.14
N ARG A 153 0.48 -17.60 14.41
CA ARG A 153 -0.92 -17.80 14.84
C ARG A 153 -1.83 -16.61 14.48
N ASP A 154 -1.26 -15.46 14.14
CA ASP A 154 -2.01 -14.25 13.78
C ASP A 154 -2.37 -14.19 12.28
N ILE A 155 -2.08 -15.23 11.51
CA ILE A 155 -2.42 -15.29 10.09
C ILE A 155 -3.94 -15.20 9.88
N SER A 156 -4.72 -15.99 10.63
CA SER A 156 -6.18 -16.05 10.42
C SER A 156 -6.93 -14.81 10.96
N PRO A 157 -6.61 -14.24 12.14
CA PRO A 157 -7.28 -13.02 12.62
C PRO A 157 -7.01 -11.80 11.72
N ALA A 158 -5.81 -11.69 11.16
CA ALA A 158 -5.39 -10.52 10.39
C ALA A 158 -6.07 -10.39 9.01
N LEU A 159 -6.58 -11.48 8.44
CA LEU A 159 -7.43 -11.41 7.24
C LEU A 159 -8.92 -11.46 7.56
N GLN A 160 -9.30 -11.76 8.80
CA GLN A 160 -10.71 -11.96 9.18
C GLN A 160 -11.57 -10.73 8.91
N GLY A 161 -11.08 -9.52 9.23
CA GLY A 161 -11.83 -8.30 8.97
C GLY A 161 -12.01 -8.01 7.47
N LEU A 162 -10.99 -8.32 6.65
CA LEU A 162 -11.12 -8.22 5.20
C LEU A 162 -12.06 -9.30 4.65
N ALA A 163 -12.01 -10.52 5.18
CA ALA A 163 -12.95 -11.57 4.81
C ALA A 163 -14.40 -11.18 5.15
N GLN A 164 -14.67 -10.67 6.34
CA GLN A 164 -16.00 -10.18 6.71
C GLN A 164 -16.53 -9.14 5.71
N ARG A 165 -15.67 -8.19 5.33
CA ARG A 165 -16.00 -7.21 4.29
C ARG A 165 -16.34 -7.86 2.95
N TYR A 166 -15.58 -8.86 2.51
CA TYR A 166 -15.75 -9.54 1.20
C TYR A 166 -16.88 -10.58 1.17
N SER A 167 -17.40 -11.01 2.32
CA SER A 167 -18.43 -12.05 2.41
C SER A 167 -19.70 -11.79 1.56
N PRO A 168 -20.23 -10.55 1.43
CA PRO A 168 -21.40 -10.29 0.60
C PRO A 168 -21.22 -10.69 -0.87
N VAL A 169 -20.02 -10.51 -1.44
CA VAL A 169 -19.74 -10.85 -2.84
C VAL A 169 -19.18 -12.27 -2.96
N MET A 170 -18.33 -12.70 -2.03
CA MET A 170 -17.59 -13.98 -2.11
C MET A 170 -18.28 -15.17 -1.45
N GLY A 171 -19.28 -14.97 -0.58
CA GLY A 171 -19.98 -16.05 0.15
C GLY A 171 -19.38 -16.35 1.53
N HIS A 172 -19.42 -17.62 1.92
CA HIS A 172 -18.93 -18.07 3.22
C HIS A 172 -17.43 -18.30 3.22
N TYR A 173 -16.75 -17.78 4.24
CA TYR A 173 -15.31 -17.93 4.41
C TYR A 173 -15.00 -19.20 5.22
N LEU A 174 -14.56 -20.24 4.54
CA LEU A 174 -14.26 -21.58 5.07
C LEU A 174 -12.75 -21.74 5.28
N ALA A 175 -12.29 -21.54 6.53
CA ALA A 175 -10.91 -21.80 6.96
C ALA A 175 -9.81 -21.22 6.05
N GLY A 176 -10.05 -20.05 5.45
CA GLY A 176 -9.10 -19.40 4.55
C GLY A 176 -9.58 -19.26 3.10
N LEU A 177 -10.60 -20.03 2.71
CA LEU A 177 -11.10 -20.13 1.34
C LEU A 177 -12.56 -19.69 1.23
N TRP A 178 -13.01 -19.37 0.02
CA TRP A 178 -14.40 -18.99 -0.25
C TRP A 178 -15.18 -20.15 -0.84
N ASP A 179 -16.36 -20.44 -0.31
CA ASP A 179 -17.24 -21.52 -0.80
C ASP A 179 -17.60 -21.38 -2.29
N LYS A 180 -17.97 -20.19 -2.74
CA LYS A 180 -18.38 -19.93 -4.13
C LYS A 180 -17.23 -20.05 -5.14
N THR A 181 -15.98 -19.98 -4.68
CA THR A 181 -14.79 -20.10 -5.54
C THR A 181 -13.83 -21.17 -5.06
N LEU A 182 -14.36 -22.15 -4.31
CA LEU A 182 -13.55 -23.16 -3.62
C LEU A 182 -12.71 -23.98 -4.59
N ILE A 183 -13.30 -24.41 -5.71
CA ILE A 183 -12.61 -25.21 -6.74
C ILE A 183 -11.38 -24.46 -7.27
N TYR A 184 -11.51 -23.17 -7.59
CA TYR A 184 -10.40 -22.34 -8.05
C TYR A 184 -9.37 -22.07 -6.94
N SER A 185 -9.86 -21.91 -5.72
CA SER A 185 -9.01 -21.71 -4.55
C SER A 185 -8.15 -22.94 -4.22
N LEU A 186 -8.64 -24.14 -4.54
CA LEU A 186 -7.90 -25.40 -4.38
C LEU A 186 -6.85 -25.62 -5.46
N THR A 187 -6.96 -24.95 -6.61
CA THR A 187 -5.96 -24.99 -7.69
C THR A 187 -4.83 -23.97 -7.52
N TRP A 188 -4.60 -23.48 -6.30
CA TRP A 188 -3.51 -22.56 -6.02
C TRP A 188 -2.16 -23.24 -6.29
N TYR A 189 -1.20 -22.46 -6.78
CA TYR A 189 0.17 -22.89 -6.96
C TYR A 189 1.11 -21.81 -6.43
N ARG A 190 2.29 -22.24 -5.99
CA ARG A 190 3.35 -21.30 -5.61
C ARG A 190 4.01 -20.79 -6.88
N HIS A 191 3.95 -19.48 -7.10
CA HIS A 191 4.76 -18.84 -8.13
C HIS A 191 6.22 -18.86 -7.66
N ASP A 192 7.00 -19.84 -8.12
CA ASP A 192 8.44 -19.85 -7.93
C ASP A 192 9.04 -18.74 -8.79
N LEU A 193 9.43 -17.62 -8.17
CA LEU A 193 10.34 -16.65 -8.77
C LEU A 193 11.76 -17.24 -8.77
N ARG A 194 11.96 -18.39 -9.43
CA ARG A 194 13.31 -18.78 -9.84
C ARG A 194 13.74 -17.75 -10.88
N SER A 195 14.67 -16.87 -10.50
CA SER A 195 15.53 -16.21 -11.47
C SER A 195 15.99 -17.29 -12.46
N PRO A 196 15.93 -17.05 -13.78
CA PRO A 196 16.51 -18.00 -14.72
C PRO A 196 17.98 -18.14 -14.32
N SER A 197 18.30 -19.27 -13.69
CA SER A 197 19.68 -19.68 -13.49
C SER A 197 20.27 -19.71 -14.88
N ASN A 198 21.14 -18.74 -15.19
CA ASN A 198 21.97 -18.75 -16.37
C ASN A 198 22.51 -20.18 -16.52
N PRO A 199 22.17 -20.92 -17.59
CA PRO A 199 22.93 -22.11 -17.89
C PRO A 199 24.34 -21.62 -18.17
N GLY A 200 25.26 -21.87 -17.23
CA GLY A 200 26.68 -21.66 -17.46
C GLY A 200 27.09 -22.40 -18.74
N PRO A 201 28.04 -21.87 -19.52
CA PRO A 201 28.45 -22.51 -20.76
C PRO A 201 28.97 -23.91 -20.45
N LEU A 202 28.43 -24.89 -21.19
CA LEU A 202 28.95 -26.25 -21.23
C LEU A 202 30.38 -26.17 -21.78
N SER A 203 31.35 -26.42 -20.90
CA SER A 203 32.72 -26.81 -21.25
C SER A 203 32.80 -28.29 -21.57
#